data_AF-A0A518EW46-F1
#
_entry.id   AF-A0A518EW46-F1
#
_cell.length_a   1.000
_cell.length_b   1.000
_cell.length_c   1.000
_cell.angle_alpha   90.00
_cell.angle_beta   90.00
_cell.angle_gamma   90.00
#
_symmetry.space_group_name_H-M   'P 1'
#
loop_
_entity.id
_entity.type
_entity.pdbx_description
1 polymer ?
#
loop_
_entity_poly.entity_id
_entity_poly.type
_entity_poly.pdbx_seq_one_letter_code
_entity_poly.pdbx_strand_id
1 'polypeptide(L)'
;MINQALAALPLFLAVLPLAYAQQDDAIPDLPRIVQSQSAGGSWQGDQAVGAVGVTSLQLLSMIGDGSGRAAGPWKDSVGKAARWLLAQQDPETGCIGVFDVASLRNEKELLDHAWATYAISELIFVERESAWEEGEAARGLAVRALLGAQREDGGFGTARATGWAAIALVSARESGAPVDSVELIAARYALQRMVSLEGDPAHLDGGKVALRCLVGFMVQGPTAAQSMDEPAITAMAKLMDVPDLWDALDPESRLLITFAAYQCGGEIWKKANVGIKTSVLPRQVLKGELRGSFLPERGFGEARATAFGVMTLSAYFRYARIVGLR
;
A
#
# COMPACT_ATOMS: atom_id res chain seq x y z
N MET A 1 -7.73 -34.04 3.99
CA MET A 1 -8.72 -33.18 3.30
C MET A 1 -9.48 -32.38 4.35
N ILE A 2 -8.96 -31.22 4.77
CA ILE A 2 -9.71 -30.19 5.49
C ILE A 2 -9.15 -28.82 5.04
N ASN A 3 -9.99 -28.12 4.29
CA ASN A 3 -10.13 -26.69 3.99
C ASN A 3 -8.95 -25.82 3.53
N GLN A 4 -8.85 -25.70 2.20
CA GLN A 4 -8.18 -24.66 1.40
C GLN A 4 -8.92 -23.29 1.43
N ALA A 5 -9.53 -22.87 2.53
CA ALA A 5 -10.45 -21.71 2.53
C ALA A 5 -9.89 -20.42 3.18
N LEU A 6 -8.57 -20.27 3.33
CA LEU A 6 -7.96 -19.08 3.98
C LEU A 6 -6.83 -18.42 3.16
N ALA A 7 -6.75 -18.68 1.86
CA ALA A 7 -5.89 -17.92 0.96
C ALA A 7 -6.74 -16.84 0.25
N ALA A 8 -6.31 -15.58 0.30
CA ALA A 8 -6.94 -14.39 -0.31
C ALA A 8 -8.00 -13.65 0.53
N LEU A 9 -7.59 -13.16 1.72
CA LEU A 9 -8.15 -11.91 2.21
C LEU A 9 -7.19 -10.79 1.77
N PRO A 10 -7.62 -9.83 0.93
CA PRO A 10 -6.77 -8.74 0.51
C PRO A 10 -6.39 -7.86 1.68
N LEU A 11 -5.34 -7.07 1.45
CA LEU A 11 -4.67 -6.27 2.46
C LEU A 11 -5.61 -5.37 3.28
N PHE A 12 -6.79 -5.01 2.78
CA PHE A 12 -7.60 -3.95 3.37
C PHE A 12 -8.98 -4.31 3.93
N LEU A 13 -9.51 -5.53 3.82
CA LEU A 13 -10.76 -5.87 4.53
C LEU A 13 -10.77 -7.29 5.07
N ALA A 14 -10.40 -7.43 6.34
CA ALA A 14 -11.07 -8.37 7.22
C ALA A 14 -12.00 -7.55 8.13
N VAL A 15 -13.20 -7.24 7.65
CA VAL A 15 -14.25 -6.57 8.45
C VAL A 15 -14.97 -7.63 9.28
N LEU A 16 -14.90 -7.49 10.61
CA LEU A 16 -16.01 -7.82 11.50
C LEU A 16 -16.25 -6.64 12.46
N PRO A 17 -17.50 -6.35 12.82
CA PRO A 17 -17.90 -5.06 13.37
C PRO A 17 -17.72 -4.95 14.90
N LEU A 18 -17.66 -3.70 15.39
CA LEU A 18 -18.27 -3.25 16.65
C LEU A 18 -17.66 -3.66 18.02
N ALA A 19 -16.34 -3.77 18.19
CA ALA A 19 -15.79 -4.02 19.55
C ALA A 19 -14.50 -3.29 19.96
N TYR A 20 -14.01 -2.28 19.22
CA TYR A 20 -12.84 -1.49 19.66
C TYR A 20 -13.06 0.02 19.60
N ALA A 21 -14.28 0.45 19.93
CA ALA A 21 -14.64 1.84 20.17
C ALA A 21 -14.22 2.33 21.58
N GLN A 22 -13.12 1.83 22.15
CA GLN A 22 -12.59 2.29 23.45
C GLN A 22 -11.07 2.40 23.43
N GLN A 23 -10.54 3.31 22.62
CA GLN A 23 -9.29 4.01 22.93
C GLN A 23 -9.29 5.36 22.19
N ASP A 24 -9.49 6.43 22.96
CA ASP A 24 -9.51 7.85 22.55
C ASP A 24 -8.13 8.38 22.10
N ASP A 25 -7.37 7.58 21.35
CA ASP A 25 -6.02 7.91 20.89
C ASP A 25 -6.05 8.15 19.38
N ALA A 26 -6.50 9.36 19.00
CA ALA A 26 -6.53 9.97 17.66
C ALA A 26 -7.06 9.10 16.48
N ILE A 27 -8.28 9.42 16.08
CA ILE A 27 -8.93 8.92 14.86
C ILE A 27 -8.43 9.75 13.65
N PRO A 28 -8.23 9.17 12.45
CA PRO A 28 -7.96 9.94 11.26
C PRO A 28 -9.14 10.86 10.92
N ASP A 29 -9.09 12.07 11.42
CA ASP A 29 -9.88 13.17 10.88
C ASP A 29 -9.22 13.51 9.52
N LEU A 30 -9.88 13.21 8.41
CA LEU A 30 -9.40 13.56 7.05
C LEU A 30 -9.81 14.94 6.48
N PRO A 31 -10.23 15.98 7.25
CA PRO A 31 -10.63 17.27 6.71
C PRO A 31 -9.58 17.87 5.80
N ARG A 32 -8.29 17.78 6.17
CA ARG A 32 -7.23 18.36 5.36
C ARG A 32 -7.05 17.66 4.00
N ILE A 33 -7.22 16.34 3.93
CA ILE A 33 -7.18 15.60 2.66
C ILE A 33 -8.33 16.08 1.77
N VAL A 34 -9.55 16.17 2.31
CA VAL A 34 -10.72 16.62 1.55
C VAL A 34 -10.59 18.09 1.12
N GLN A 35 -10.13 18.97 2.01
CA GLN A 35 -9.98 20.40 1.75
C GLN A 35 -8.88 20.71 0.72
N SER A 36 -7.84 19.87 0.63
CA SER A 36 -6.77 20.01 -0.37
C SER A 36 -7.12 19.46 -1.74
N GLN A 37 -8.25 18.75 -1.88
CA GLN A 37 -8.64 18.17 -3.16
C GLN A 37 -8.98 19.28 -4.16
N SER A 38 -8.43 19.20 -5.37
CA SER A 38 -8.80 20.10 -6.45
C SER A 38 -10.28 19.91 -6.84
N ALA A 39 -10.87 20.92 -7.50
CA ALA A 39 -12.23 20.80 -8.02
C ALA A 39 -12.39 19.61 -8.98
N GLY A 40 -11.31 19.23 -9.69
CA GLY A 40 -11.25 18.09 -10.59
C GLY A 40 -11.06 16.73 -9.91
N GLY A 41 -10.80 16.70 -8.60
CA GLY A 41 -10.66 15.46 -7.82
C GLY A 41 -9.24 15.01 -7.52
N SER A 42 -8.24 15.74 -8.00
CA SER A 42 -6.82 15.40 -7.85
C SER A 42 -6.14 16.13 -6.69
N TRP A 43 -4.96 15.64 -6.32
CA TRP A 43 -4.01 16.36 -5.49
C TRP A 43 -2.72 16.61 -6.26
N GLN A 44 -2.03 17.69 -5.91
CA GLN A 44 -0.79 18.08 -6.57
C GLN A 44 0.33 17.05 -6.29
N GLY A 45 1.09 16.73 -7.32
CA GLY A 45 2.31 15.93 -7.21
C GLY A 45 3.42 16.65 -6.44
N ASP A 46 4.50 15.92 -6.14
CA ASP A 46 5.73 16.48 -5.57
C ASP A 46 6.95 16.13 -6.44
N GLN A 47 8.16 16.36 -5.93
CA GLN A 47 9.39 16.09 -6.69
C GLN A 47 9.61 14.59 -6.93
N ALA A 48 9.10 13.73 -6.06
CA ALA A 48 9.34 12.29 -6.12
C ALA A 48 8.29 11.56 -6.97
N VAL A 49 7.05 12.07 -7.03
CA VAL A 49 5.92 11.45 -7.75
C VAL A 49 4.95 12.48 -8.30
N GLY A 50 4.26 12.12 -9.38
CA GLY A 50 3.31 13.00 -10.04
C GLY A 50 1.97 13.10 -9.31
N ALA A 51 1.06 13.88 -9.90
CA ALA A 51 -0.30 14.03 -9.38
C ALA A 51 -1.08 12.70 -9.37
N VAL A 52 -0.74 11.77 -10.27
CA VAL A 52 -1.31 10.41 -10.30
C VAL A 52 -0.93 9.65 -9.04
N GLY A 53 0.37 9.61 -8.70
CA GLY A 53 0.84 8.94 -7.49
C GLY A 53 0.23 9.53 -6.22
N VAL A 54 0.24 10.86 -6.07
CA VAL A 54 -0.32 11.52 -4.87
C VAL A 54 -1.84 11.30 -4.78
N THR A 55 -2.58 11.45 -5.87
CA THR A 55 -4.04 11.24 -5.87
C THR A 55 -4.40 9.81 -5.50
N SER A 56 -3.62 8.84 -5.97
CA SER A 56 -3.80 7.42 -5.65
C SER A 56 -3.58 7.13 -4.16
N LEU A 57 -2.52 7.68 -3.57
CA LEU A 57 -2.25 7.56 -2.13
C LEU A 57 -3.34 8.22 -1.28
N GLN A 58 -3.84 9.38 -1.69
CA GLN A 58 -4.94 10.04 -0.99
C GLN A 58 -6.22 9.21 -1.08
N LEU A 59 -6.52 8.64 -2.24
CA LEU A 59 -7.64 7.71 -2.41
C LEU A 59 -7.51 6.49 -1.46
N LEU A 60 -6.36 5.82 -1.44
CA LEU A 60 -6.08 4.70 -0.53
C LEU A 60 -6.25 5.09 0.95
N SER A 61 -5.86 6.31 1.32
CA SER A 61 -6.03 6.80 2.68
C SER A 61 -7.51 6.98 3.07
N MET A 62 -8.37 7.40 2.13
CA MET A 62 -9.80 7.63 2.37
C MET A 62 -10.61 6.34 2.37
N ILE A 63 -10.33 5.39 1.47
CA ILE A 63 -11.17 4.20 1.31
C ILE A 63 -11.01 3.17 2.44
N GLY A 64 -9.94 3.26 3.23
CA GLY A 64 -9.70 2.25 4.24
C GLY A 64 -10.48 2.44 5.54
N ASP A 65 -11.43 3.37 5.63
CA ASP A 65 -12.52 3.29 6.62
C ASP A 65 -13.77 2.55 6.07
N GLY A 66 -13.68 2.05 4.83
CA GLY A 66 -14.78 1.45 4.08
C GLY A 66 -15.53 2.43 3.17
N SER A 67 -15.11 3.70 3.08
CA SER A 67 -15.67 4.65 2.13
C SER A 67 -15.48 4.20 0.67
N GLY A 68 -16.54 4.26 -0.11
CA GLY A 68 -16.55 4.02 -1.55
C GLY A 68 -16.98 5.28 -2.31
N ARG A 69 -17.24 5.15 -3.62
CA ARG A 69 -17.87 6.18 -4.45
C ARG A 69 -19.37 6.34 -4.14
N ALA A 70 -20.03 5.26 -3.71
CA ALA A 70 -21.48 5.28 -3.44
C ALA A 70 -21.85 5.53 -1.96
N ALA A 71 -20.97 5.19 -1.02
CA ALA A 71 -21.26 5.21 0.42
C ALA A 71 -20.04 5.62 1.26
N GLY A 72 -20.30 5.97 2.52
CA GLY A 72 -19.27 6.43 3.46
C GLY A 72 -19.12 7.95 3.53
N PRO A 73 -18.42 8.45 4.57
CA PRO A 73 -18.25 9.89 4.82
C PRO A 73 -17.49 10.63 3.70
N TRP A 74 -16.62 9.93 2.96
CA TRP A 74 -15.75 10.55 1.94
C TRP A 74 -16.20 10.31 0.51
N LYS A 75 -17.43 9.84 0.30
CA LYS A 75 -17.89 9.32 -1.00
C LYS A 75 -17.73 10.28 -2.17
N ASP A 76 -17.96 11.57 -1.95
CA ASP A 76 -17.85 12.59 -3.00
C ASP A 76 -16.39 12.80 -3.39
N SER A 77 -15.48 12.84 -2.41
CA SER A 77 -14.04 12.97 -2.64
C SER A 77 -13.46 11.73 -3.30
N VAL A 78 -13.87 10.54 -2.84
CA VAL A 78 -13.51 9.25 -3.44
C VAL A 78 -13.99 9.16 -4.89
N GLY A 79 -15.25 9.52 -5.16
CA GLY A 79 -15.84 9.52 -6.50
C GLY A 79 -15.18 10.52 -7.46
N LYS A 80 -14.74 11.69 -6.97
CA LYS A 80 -13.96 12.64 -7.79
C LYS A 80 -12.56 12.11 -8.09
N ALA A 81 -11.85 11.58 -7.09
CA ALA A 81 -10.50 11.04 -7.25
C ALA A 81 -10.48 9.85 -8.23
N ALA A 82 -11.42 8.91 -8.06
CA ALA A 82 -11.56 7.76 -8.95
C ALA A 82 -11.78 8.20 -10.40
N ARG A 83 -12.76 9.08 -10.67
CA ARG A 83 -13.01 9.60 -12.03
C ARG A 83 -11.79 10.31 -12.61
N TRP A 84 -11.08 11.09 -11.80
CA TRP A 84 -9.88 11.78 -12.25
C TRP A 84 -8.76 10.80 -12.65
N LEU A 85 -8.52 9.75 -11.84
CA LEU A 85 -7.53 8.71 -12.13
C LEU A 85 -7.86 7.95 -13.43
N LEU A 86 -9.13 7.57 -13.62
CA LEU A 86 -9.57 6.91 -14.85
C LEU A 86 -9.32 7.79 -16.08
N ALA A 87 -9.51 9.11 -15.96
CA ALA A 87 -9.24 10.05 -17.03
C ALA A 87 -7.75 10.25 -17.34
N GLN A 88 -6.83 9.77 -16.48
CA GLN A 88 -5.38 9.79 -16.76
C GLN A 88 -4.90 8.53 -17.48
N GLN A 89 -5.79 7.55 -17.69
CA GLN A 89 -5.42 6.33 -18.38
C GLN A 89 -5.44 6.51 -19.89
N ASP A 90 -4.34 6.14 -20.52
CA ASP A 90 -4.26 5.97 -21.96
C ASP A 90 -4.99 4.68 -22.39
N PRO A 91 -6.01 4.74 -23.25
CA PRO A 91 -6.81 3.58 -23.62
C PRO A 91 -6.07 2.60 -24.55
N GLU A 92 -5.02 3.04 -25.25
CA GLU A 92 -4.27 2.18 -26.18
C GLU A 92 -3.25 1.31 -25.44
N THR A 93 -2.46 1.94 -24.56
CA THR A 93 -1.38 1.28 -23.82
C THR A 93 -1.84 0.76 -22.46
N GLY A 94 -2.91 1.32 -21.90
CA GLY A 94 -3.38 1.07 -20.54
C GLY A 94 -2.59 1.78 -19.45
N CYS A 95 -1.56 2.54 -19.81
CA CYS A 95 -0.75 3.30 -18.88
C CYS A 95 -1.56 4.43 -18.23
N ILE A 96 -1.43 4.58 -16.90
CA ILE A 96 -2.00 5.71 -16.15
C ILE A 96 -0.92 6.78 -15.97
N GLY A 97 -1.17 8.00 -16.46
CA GLY A 97 -0.28 9.16 -16.30
C GLY A 97 0.84 9.29 -17.34
N VAL A 98 1.05 8.27 -18.17
CA VAL A 98 2.02 8.25 -19.28
C VAL A 98 1.42 7.57 -20.50
N PHE A 99 2.02 7.78 -21.68
CA PHE A 99 1.47 7.34 -22.97
C PHE A 99 2.17 6.11 -23.57
N ASP A 100 3.16 5.53 -22.89
CA ASP A 100 3.81 4.30 -23.33
C ASP A 100 4.30 3.43 -22.16
N VAL A 101 4.38 2.12 -22.40
CA VAL A 101 4.86 1.14 -21.41
C VAL A 101 6.37 1.30 -21.13
N ALA A 102 7.13 1.83 -22.09
CA ALA A 102 8.57 2.05 -21.91
C ALA A 102 8.87 3.10 -20.82
N SER A 103 7.98 4.08 -20.64
CA SER A 103 8.06 5.12 -19.61
C SER A 103 7.99 4.53 -18.20
N LEU A 104 7.34 3.37 -18.04
CA LEU A 104 7.32 2.62 -16.78
C LEU A 104 8.69 2.00 -16.43
N ARG A 105 9.73 2.18 -17.25
CA ARG A 105 11.13 1.92 -16.86
C ARG A 105 11.67 2.99 -15.91
N ASN A 106 11.07 4.19 -15.91
CA ASN A 106 11.36 5.24 -14.93
C ASN A 106 10.61 4.94 -13.62
N GLU A 107 11.33 4.94 -12.49
CA GLU A 107 10.74 4.57 -11.20
C GLU A 107 9.61 5.52 -10.77
N LYS A 108 9.71 6.82 -11.05
CA LYS A 108 8.68 7.79 -10.70
C LYS A 108 7.36 7.46 -11.42
N GLU A 109 7.42 7.26 -12.72
CA GLU A 109 6.22 6.98 -13.53
C GLU A 109 5.66 5.57 -13.25
N LEU A 110 6.53 4.61 -12.95
CA LEU A 110 6.10 3.29 -12.48
C LEU A 110 5.34 3.38 -11.14
N LEU A 111 5.83 4.18 -10.18
CA LEU A 111 5.17 4.31 -8.87
C LEU A 111 3.81 4.99 -9.00
N ASP A 112 3.70 6.02 -9.83
CA ASP A 112 2.42 6.65 -10.17
C ASP A 112 1.44 5.60 -10.72
N HIS A 113 1.88 4.81 -11.70
CA HIS A 113 1.08 3.75 -12.30
C HIS A 113 0.70 2.64 -11.31
N ALA A 114 1.66 2.16 -10.52
CA ALA A 114 1.46 1.05 -9.58
C ALA A 114 0.51 1.46 -8.45
N TRP A 115 0.68 2.65 -7.88
CA TRP A 115 -0.25 3.16 -6.85
C TRP A 115 -1.64 3.44 -7.41
N ALA A 116 -1.77 3.91 -8.65
CA ALA A 116 -3.08 4.08 -9.28
C ALA A 116 -3.77 2.73 -9.52
N THR A 117 -3.03 1.74 -10.03
CA THR A 117 -3.52 0.36 -10.20
C THR A 117 -3.97 -0.22 -8.87
N TYR A 118 -3.19 -0.01 -7.82
CA TYR A 118 -3.52 -0.43 -6.46
C TYR A 118 -4.79 0.25 -5.95
N ALA A 119 -4.88 1.58 -6.04
CA ALA A 119 -6.02 2.34 -5.55
C ALA A 119 -7.33 1.99 -6.26
N ILE A 120 -7.30 1.78 -7.59
CA ILE A 120 -8.47 1.36 -8.36
C ILE A 120 -8.90 -0.06 -7.94
N SER A 121 -7.94 -0.98 -7.79
CA SER A 121 -8.19 -2.36 -7.39
C SER A 121 -8.82 -2.45 -6.00
N GLU A 122 -8.30 -1.69 -5.03
CA GLU A 122 -8.86 -1.63 -3.68
C GLU A 122 -10.25 -1.00 -3.65
N LEU A 123 -10.49 0.04 -4.45
CA LEU A 123 -11.81 0.65 -4.53
C LEU A 123 -12.86 -0.32 -5.12
N ILE A 124 -12.51 -1.07 -6.17
CA ILE A 124 -13.37 -2.15 -6.71
C ILE A 124 -13.69 -3.17 -5.60
N PHE A 125 -12.69 -3.53 -4.80
CA PHE A 125 -12.88 -4.51 -3.75
C PHE A 125 -13.73 -4.00 -2.57
N VAL A 126 -13.58 -2.73 -2.18
CA VAL A 126 -14.45 -2.04 -1.21
C VAL A 126 -15.89 -2.01 -1.72
N GLU A 127 -16.07 -1.80 -3.03
CA GLU A 127 -17.37 -1.67 -3.70
C GLU A 127 -17.85 -2.95 -4.40
N ARG A 128 -17.42 -4.14 -3.95
CA ARG A 128 -17.69 -5.41 -4.65
C ARG A 128 -19.18 -5.72 -4.89
N GLU A 129 -20.07 -5.08 -4.14
CA GLU A 129 -21.52 -5.24 -4.27
C GLU A 129 -22.16 -4.27 -5.28
N SER A 130 -21.46 -3.20 -5.68
CA SER A 130 -22.02 -2.11 -6.51
C SER A 130 -21.46 -2.03 -7.94
N ALA A 131 -20.86 -3.11 -8.44
CA ALA A 131 -20.40 -3.33 -9.83
C ALA A 131 -19.87 -2.06 -10.52
N TRP A 132 -18.54 -1.84 -10.49
CA TRP A 132 -17.91 -0.69 -11.13
C TRP A 132 -17.23 -1.08 -12.45
N GLU A 133 -18.04 -1.25 -13.49
CA GLU A 133 -17.57 -1.76 -14.79
C GLU A 133 -16.46 -0.88 -15.40
N GLU A 134 -16.56 0.45 -15.33
CA GLU A 134 -15.50 1.32 -15.87
C GLU A 134 -14.19 1.17 -15.08
N GLY A 135 -14.27 0.97 -13.76
CA GLY A 135 -13.10 0.72 -12.92
C GLY A 135 -12.47 -0.63 -13.21
N GLU A 136 -13.28 -1.69 -13.39
CA GLU A 136 -12.80 -3.02 -13.73
C GLU A 136 -12.09 -3.05 -15.08
N ALA A 137 -12.66 -2.38 -16.09
CA ALA A 137 -12.04 -2.22 -17.40
C ALA A 137 -10.71 -1.45 -17.32
N ALA A 138 -10.71 -0.32 -16.58
CA ALA A 138 -9.51 0.49 -16.38
C ALA A 138 -8.40 -0.29 -15.64
N ARG A 139 -8.75 -1.03 -14.59
CA ARG A 139 -7.80 -1.92 -13.90
C ARG A 139 -7.22 -2.97 -14.84
N GLY A 140 -8.05 -3.61 -15.67
CA GLY A 140 -7.58 -4.60 -16.65
C GLY A 140 -6.55 -4.04 -17.62
N LEU A 141 -6.77 -2.82 -18.11
CA LEU A 141 -5.82 -2.08 -18.94
C LEU A 141 -4.52 -1.77 -18.19
N ALA A 142 -4.62 -1.29 -16.96
CA ALA A 142 -3.45 -0.94 -16.14
C ALA A 142 -2.60 -2.17 -15.80
N VAL A 143 -3.22 -3.28 -15.41
CA VAL A 143 -2.54 -4.56 -15.15
C VAL A 143 -1.77 -5.02 -16.38
N ARG A 144 -2.36 -4.94 -17.58
CA ARG A 144 -1.65 -5.29 -18.83
C ARG A 144 -0.43 -4.41 -19.06
N ALA A 145 -0.54 -3.09 -18.85
CA ALA A 145 0.58 -2.17 -18.97
C ALA A 145 1.70 -2.51 -17.96
N LEU A 146 1.32 -2.76 -16.70
CA LEU A 146 2.26 -3.09 -15.63
C LEU A 146 2.97 -4.43 -15.91
N LEU A 147 2.25 -5.49 -16.31
CA LEU A 147 2.86 -6.76 -16.70
C LEU A 147 3.78 -6.60 -17.93
N GLY A 148 3.40 -5.79 -18.92
CA GLY A 148 4.27 -5.46 -20.05
C GLY A 148 5.54 -4.70 -19.65
N ALA A 149 5.52 -4.03 -18.49
CA ALA A 149 6.69 -3.38 -17.92
C ALA A 149 7.56 -4.31 -17.07
N GLN A 150 7.12 -5.53 -16.73
CA GLN A 150 7.95 -6.48 -15.99
C GLN A 150 9.17 -6.89 -16.82
N ARG A 151 10.34 -6.96 -16.18
CA ARG A 151 11.59 -7.32 -16.85
C ARG A 151 11.79 -8.83 -16.84
N GLU A 152 12.72 -9.32 -17.65
CA GLU A 152 13.04 -10.77 -17.74
C GLU A 152 13.48 -11.36 -16.40
N ASP A 153 14.06 -10.56 -15.51
CA ASP A 153 14.41 -11.00 -14.15
C ASP A 153 13.20 -11.06 -13.20
N GLY A 154 11.99 -10.71 -13.68
CA GLY A 154 10.76 -10.62 -12.90
C GLY A 154 10.61 -9.30 -12.13
N GLY A 155 11.62 -8.44 -12.13
CA GLY A 155 11.62 -7.19 -11.39
C GLY A 155 11.12 -5.99 -12.19
N PHE A 156 11.03 -4.85 -11.49
CA PHE A 156 10.67 -3.55 -12.06
C PHE A 156 11.80 -2.52 -11.91
N GLY A 157 13.03 -3.01 -11.72
CA GLY A 157 14.26 -2.23 -11.76
C GLY A 157 14.88 -1.90 -10.41
N THR A 158 14.09 -1.49 -9.43
CA THR A 158 14.55 -1.33 -8.04
C THR A 158 13.72 -2.20 -7.11
N ALA A 159 14.20 -2.42 -5.88
CA ALA A 159 13.43 -3.13 -4.86
C ALA A 159 12.11 -2.41 -4.53
N ARG A 160 12.13 -1.07 -4.48
CA ARG A 160 10.94 -0.25 -4.17
C ARG A 160 9.90 -0.34 -5.28
N ALA A 161 10.32 -0.13 -6.53
CA ALA A 161 9.52 -0.33 -7.73
C ALA A 161 8.90 -1.73 -7.80
N THR A 162 9.73 -2.76 -7.59
CA THR A 162 9.30 -4.17 -7.65
C THR A 162 8.30 -4.51 -6.56
N GLY A 163 8.54 -4.04 -5.34
CA GLY A 163 7.63 -4.25 -4.22
C GLY A 163 6.25 -3.62 -4.45
N TRP A 164 6.19 -2.35 -4.84
CA TRP A 164 4.91 -1.69 -5.10
C TRP A 164 4.17 -2.24 -6.32
N ALA A 165 4.87 -2.60 -7.39
CA ALA A 165 4.27 -3.26 -8.54
C ALA A 165 3.67 -4.62 -8.15
N ALA A 166 4.37 -5.41 -7.33
CA ALA A 166 3.85 -6.68 -6.82
C ALA A 166 2.59 -6.48 -5.96
N ILE A 167 2.57 -5.48 -5.07
CA ILE A 167 1.39 -5.14 -4.25
C ILE A 167 0.20 -4.77 -5.15
N ALA A 168 0.44 -3.93 -6.16
CA ALA A 168 -0.60 -3.53 -7.11
C ALA A 168 -1.18 -4.72 -7.89
N LEU A 169 -0.32 -5.62 -8.38
CA LEU A 169 -0.73 -6.83 -9.10
C LEU A 169 -1.48 -7.82 -8.20
N VAL A 170 -1.06 -7.99 -6.94
CA VAL A 170 -1.79 -8.82 -5.97
C VAL A 170 -3.18 -8.25 -5.71
N SER A 171 -3.28 -6.95 -5.40
CA SER A 171 -4.57 -6.28 -5.17
C SER A 171 -5.49 -6.36 -6.40
N ALA A 172 -4.92 -6.21 -7.61
CA ALA A 172 -5.66 -6.39 -8.84
C ALA A 172 -6.19 -7.83 -8.98
N ARG A 173 -5.38 -8.84 -8.67
CA ARG A 173 -5.81 -10.25 -8.68
C ARG A 173 -6.93 -10.51 -7.68
N GLU A 174 -6.81 -10.00 -6.46
CA GLU A 174 -7.79 -10.20 -5.38
C GLU A 174 -9.10 -9.49 -5.64
N SER A 175 -9.08 -8.38 -6.40
CA SER A 175 -10.28 -7.72 -6.89
C SER A 175 -10.86 -8.36 -8.17
N GLY A 176 -10.22 -9.40 -8.73
CA GLY A 176 -10.74 -10.19 -9.87
C GLY A 176 -10.03 -10.02 -11.22
N ALA A 177 -8.88 -9.36 -11.29
CA ALA A 177 -8.08 -9.29 -12.52
C ALA A 177 -7.34 -10.62 -12.81
N PRO A 178 -7.16 -11.00 -14.09
CA PRO A 178 -6.40 -12.20 -14.45
C PRO A 178 -4.89 -11.94 -14.35
N VAL A 179 -4.32 -12.07 -13.16
CA VAL A 179 -2.87 -12.00 -12.92
C VAL A 179 -2.36 -13.41 -12.62
N ASP A 180 -1.47 -13.92 -13.47
CA ASP A 180 -0.86 -15.23 -13.27
C ASP A 180 0.07 -15.23 -12.04
N SER A 181 0.06 -16.33 -11.30
CA SER A 181 0.94 -16.51 -10.14
C SER A 181 2.41 -16.59 -10.55
N VAL A 182 2.74 -17.02 -11.78
CA VAL A 182 4.13 -17.05 -12.25
C VAL A 182 4.77 -15.66 -12.24
N GLU A 183 4.02 -14.63 -12.63
CA GLU A 183 4.50 -13.24 -12.69
C GLU A 183 4.73 -12.66 -11.29
N LEU A 184 3.82 -12.98 -10.36
CA LEU A 184 3.94 -12.58 -8.97
C LEU A 184 5.12 -13.29 -8.28
N ILE A 185 5.31 -14.59 -8.55
CA ILE A 185 6.45 -15.37 -8.03
C ILE A 185 7.76 -14.81 -8.59
N ALA A 186 7.80 -14.43 -9.87
CA ALA A 186 8.97 -13.80 -10.47
C ALA A 186 9.34 -12.48 -9.78
N ALA A 187 8.35 -11.61 -9.52
CA ALA A 187 8.55 -10.36 -8.77
C ALA A 187 9.03 -10.60 -7.33
N ARG A 188 8.47 -11.59 -6.64
CA ARG A 188 8.93 -12.02 -5.32
C ARG A 188 10.40 -12.42 -5.35
N TYR A 189 10.80 -13.27 -6.29
CA TYR A 189 12.19 -13.71 -6.40
C TYR A 189 13.15 -12.59 -6.81
N ALA A 190 12.71 -11.67 -7.67
CA ALA A 190 13.48 -10.46 -7.95
C ALA A 190 13.76 -9.65 -6.68
N LEU A 191 12.72 -9.44 -5.86
CA LEU A 191 12.85 -8.69 -4.61
C LEU A 191 13.79 -9.40 -3.61
N GLN A 192 13.75 -10.73 -3.53
CA GLN A 192 14.67 -11.52 -2.69
C GLN A 192 16.13 -11.35 -3.10
N ARG A 193 16.41 -11.21 -4.39
CA ARG A 193 17.78 -10.96 -4.91
C ARG A 193 18.22 -9.51 -4.71
N MET A 194 17.31 -8.55 -4.82
CA MET A 194 17.61 -7.12 -4.70
C MET A 194 17.82 -6.67 -3.24
N VAL A 195 17.23 -7.37 -2.28
CA VAL A 195 17.24 -6.99 -0.86
C VAL A 195 18.10 -7.96 -0.05
N SER A 196 19.35 -7.56 0.21
CA SER A 196 20.22 -8.25 1.15
C SER A 196 19.69 -8.10 2.58
N LEU A 197 19.77 -9.20 3.35
CA LEU A 197 19.38 -9.27 4.75
C LEU A 197 20.58 -9.56 5.66
N GLU A 198 21.79 -9.48 5.11
CA GLU A 198 23.04 -9.73 5.82
C GLU A 198 23.58 -8.47 6.47
N GLY A 199 24.32 -8.63 7.57
CA GLY A 199 24.98 -7.55 8.28
C GLY A 199 24.20 -7.05 9.50
N ASP A 200 24.60 -5.86 9.96
CA ASP A 200 24.03 -5.19 11.12
C ASP A 200 22.61 -4.67 10.78
N PRO A 201 21.57 -5.06 11.54
CA PRO A 201 20.20 -4.58 11.36
C PRO A 201 20.08 -3.04 11.33
N ALA A 202 20.93 -2.31 12.05
CA ALA A 202 20.91 -0.85 12.06
C ALA A 202 21.30 -0.22 10.71
N HIS A 203 21.97 -0.98 9.84
CA HIS A 203 22.41 -0.55 8.51
C HIS A 203 21.55 -1.11 7.37
N LEU A 204 20.52 -1.91 7.69
CA LEU A 204 19.57 -2.40 6.69
C LEU A 204 18.58 -1.30 6.29
N ASP A 205 18.18 -1.32 5.02
CA ASP A 205 17.09 -0.48 4.52
C ASP A 205 15.75 -1.09 4.98
N GLY A 206 15.23 -0.59 6.11
CA GLY A 206 14.03 -1.11 6.75
C GLY A 206 12.79 -1.13 5.84
N GLY A 207 12.64 -0.14 4.96
CA GLY A 207 11.55 -0.09 3.98
C GLY A 207 11.64 -1.22 2.96
N LYS A 208 12.84 -1.49 2.44
CA LYS A 208 13.07 -2.62 1.51
C LYS A 208 12.90 -3.98 2.18
N VAL A 209 13.38 -4.14 3.42
CA VAL A 209 13.16 -5.37 4.20
C VAL A 209 11.67 -5.61 4.40
N ALA A 210 10.92 -4.56 4.75
CA ALA A 210 9.47 -4.65 4.94
C ALA A 210 8.73 -4.99 3.63
N LEU A 211 9.10 -4.40 2.49
CA LEU A 211 8.55 -4.78 1.18
C LEU A 211 8.78 -6.25 0.86
N ARG A 212 10.01 -6.75 1.05
CA ARG A 212 10.34 -8.16 0.84
C ARG A 212 9.49 -9.07 1.72
N CYS A 213 9.38 -8.73 3.00
CA CYS A 213 8.56 -9.47 3.95
C CYS A 213 7.08 -9.49 3.53
N LEU A 214 6.52 -8.32 3.21
CA LEU A 214 5.13 -8.16 2.86
C LEU A 214 4.75 -8.90 1.57
N VAL A 215 5.54 -8.76 0.51
CA VAL A 215 5.34 -9.53 -0.74
C VAL A 215 5.50 -11.03 -0.48
N GLY A 216 6.40 -11.42 0.44
CA GLY A 216 6.55 -12.80 0.88
C GLY A 216 5.30 -13.41 1.53
N PHE A 217 4.47 -12.60 2.20
CA PHE A 217 3.16 -13.04 2.71
C PHE A 217 2.09 -13.11 1.61
N MET A 218 2.07 -12.11 0.72
CA MET A 218 1.06 -11.99 -0.34
C MET A 218 1.23 -13.05 -1.45
N VAL A 219 2.47 -13.43 -1.74
CA VAL A 219 2.84 -14.31 -2.84
C VAL A 219 3.50 -15.57 -2.28
N GLN A 220 2.71 -16.64 -2.21
CA GLN A 220 3.17 -17.95 -1.77
C GLN A 220 4.21 -18.51 -2.75
N GLY A 221 5.31 -19.05 -2.22
CA GLY A 221 6.28 -19.78 -3.05
C GLY A 221 5.70 -21.07 -3.65
N PRO A 222 6.37 -21.65 -4.65
CA PRO A 222 5.87 -22.83 -5.36
C PRO A 222 5.86 -24.11 -4.49
N THR A 223 6.52 -24.07 -3.33
CA THR A 223 6.56 -25.18 -2.36
C THR A 223 6.16 -24.71 -0.96
N ALA A 224 5.68 -25.63 -0.12
CA ALA A 224 5.34 -25.32 1.27
C ALA A 224 6.52 -24.75 2.07
N ALA A 225 7.75 -25.23 1.82
CA ALA A 225 8.96 -24.71 2.45
C ALA A 225 9.33 -23.28 1.98
N GLN A 226 8.79 -22.85 0.84
CA GLN A 226 9.02 -21.52 0.27
C GLN A 226 7.80 -20.62 0.40
N SER A 227 6.73 -21.09 1.07
CA SER A 227 5.46 -20.40 1.27
C SER A 227 5.67 -19.04 1.96
N MET A 228 6.56 -18.99 2.95
CA MET A 228 6.93 -17.79 3.69
C MET A 228 8.40 -17.41 3.45
N ASP A 229 8.71 -16.11 3.47
CA ASP A 229 10.10 -15.60 3.44
C ASP A 229 10.61 -15.47 4.89
N GLU A 230 10.87 -16.61 5.54
CA GLU A 230 11.35 -16.66 6.93
C GLU A 230 12.60 -15.78 7.19
N PRO A 231 13.58 -15.68 6.27
CA PRO A 231 14.68 -14.74 6.41
C PRO A 231 14.21 -13.28 6.55
N ALA A 232 13.23 -12.84 5.75
CA ALA A 232 12.70 -11.48 5.84
C ALA A 232 11.94 -11.23 7.16
N ILE A 233 11.22 -12.23 7.66
CA ILE A 233 10.53 -12.17 8.97
C ILE A 233 11.56 -12.06 10.11
N THR A 234 12.63 -12.84 10.04
CA THR A 234 13.74 -12.76 11.00
C THR A 234 14.43 -11.39 10.95
N ALA A 235 14.64 -10.83 9.76
CA ALA A 235 15.19 -9.49 9.60
C ALA A 235 14.25 -8.42 10.17
N MET A 236 12.92 -8.54 9.97
CA MET A 236 11.93 -7.68 10.60
C MET A 236 12.00 -7.74 12.14
N ALA A 237 12.16 -8.92 12.72
CA ALA A 237 12.32 -9.07 14.17
C ALA A 237 13.54 -8.29 14.69
N LYS A 238 14.67 -8.43 14.00
CA LYS A 238 15.91 -7.71 14.34
C LYS A 238 15.80 -6.20 14.14
N LEU A 239 15.11 -5.74 13.09
CA LEU A 239 14.84 -4.32 12.88
C LEU A 239 14.09 -3.73 14.06
N MET A 240 13.10 -4.45 14.61
CA MET A 240 12.33 -3.96 15.78
C MET A 240 13.16 -3.82 17.06
N ASP A 241 14.39 -4.34 17.09
CA ASP A 241 15.35 -4.16 18.18
C ASP A 241 16.34 -3.01 17.95
N VAL A 242 16.32 -2.38 16.78
CA VAL A 242 17.17 -1.22 16.48
C VAL A 242 16.66 0.01 17.25
N PRO A 243 17.50 0.64 18.11
CA PRO A 243 17.12 1.85 18.81
C PRO A 243 16.74 2.98 17.86
N ASP A 244 15.73 3.77 18.24
CA ASP A 244 15.26 4.96 17.51
C ASP A 244 14.87 4.71 16.03
N LEU A 245 14.64 3.44 15.65
CA LEU A 245 14.29 3.06 14.28
C LEU A 245 13.18 3.96 13.73
N TRP A 246 12.06 4.09 14.45
CA TRP A 246 10.86 4.77 13.97
C TRP A 246 11.04 6.25 13.64
N ASP A 247 11.94 6.93 14.36
CA ASP A 247 12.28 8.33 14.10
C ASP A 247 13.24 8.49 12.92
N ALA A 248 14.07 7.47 12.64
CA ALA A 248 14.95 7.42 11.48
C ALA A 248 14.19 7.17 10.17
N LEU A 249 13.09 6.40 10.21
CA LEU A 249 12.30 6.06 9.02
C LEU A 249 11.63 7.28 8.37
N ASP A 250 11.46 7.22 7.06
CA ASP A 250 10.57 8.10 6.30
C ASP A 250 9.09 7.64 6.36
N PRO A 251 8.12 8.46 5.93
CA PRO A 251 6.70 8.13 5.98
C PRO A 251 6.32 6.80 5.29
N GLU A 252 6.88 6.52 4.12
CA GLU A 252 6.58 5.31 3.36
C GLU A 252 7.15 4.07 4.06
N SER A 253 8.40 4.16 4.54
CA SER A 253 9.04 3.07 5.26
C SER A 253 8.31 2.74 6.57
N ARG A 254 7.75 3.74 7.27
CA ARG A 254 6.88 3.50 8.46
C ARG A 254 5.60 2.74 8.09
N LEU A 255 4.96 3.09 6.98
CA LEU A 255 3.79 2.36 6.48
C LEU A 255 4.15 0.90 6.18
N LEU A 256 5.21 0.69 5.41
CA LEU A 256 5.64 -0.64 4.97
C LEU A 256 6.01 -1.53 6.16
N ILE A 257 6.77 -0.99 7.11
CA ILE A 257 7.11 -1.70 8.36
C ILE A 257 5.86 -2.00 9.16
N THR A 258 4.90 -1.08 9.23
CA THR A 258 3.62 -1.31 9.93
C THR A 258 2.86 -2.47 9.32
N PHE A 259 2.74 -2.51 7.98
CA PHE A 259 2.03 -3.58 7.28
C PHE A 259 2.75 -4.92 7.44
N ALA A 260 4.07 -4.96 7.24
CA ALA A 260 4.85 -6.18 7.40
C ALA A 260 4.83 -6.69 8.85
N ALA A 261 5.02 -5.82 9.84
CA ALA A 261 4.98 -6.17 11.25
C ALA A 261 3.59 -6.66 11.68
N TYR A 262 2.53 -6.07 11.13
CA TYR A 262 1.17 -6.54 11.37
C TYR A 262 0.99 -7.99 10.89
N GLN A 263 1.43 -8.31 9.67
CA GLN A 263 1.37 -9.67 9.13
C GLN A 263 2.24 -10.66 9.92
N CYS A 264 3.42 -10.23 10.37
CA CYS A 264 4.27 -11.03 11.25
C CYS A 264 3.58 -11.35 12.60
N GLY A 265 2.78 -10.43 13.13
CA GLY A 265 2.13 -10.58 14.43
C GLY A 265 3.11 -10.70 15.60
N GLY A 266 2.67 -11.35 16.68
CA GLY A 266 3.52 -11.68 17.84
C GLY A 266 4.25 -10.49 18.46
N GLU A 267 5.50 -10.72 18.87
CA GLU A 267 6.38 -9.69 19.44
C GLU A 267 6.79 -8.62 18.43
N ILE A 268 6.89 -8.97 17.14
CA ILE A 268 7.23 -8.02 16.07
C ILE A 268 6.15 -6.93 16.00
N TRP A 269 4.86 -7.31 15.96
CA TRP A 269 3.76 -6.36 16.00
C TRP A 269 3.73 -5.55 17.30
N LYS A 270 3.95 -6.17 18.46
CA LYS A 270 3.95 -5.45 19.74
C LYS A 270 4.99 -4.33 19.77
N LYS A 271 6.22 -4.60 19.31
CA LYS A 271 7.28 -3.59 19.24
C LYS A 271 6.98 -2.51 18.20
N ALA A 272 6.49 -2.92 17.01
CA ALA A 272 6.06 -1.97 15.99
C ALA A 272 4.97 -1.02 16.49
N ASN A 273 3.95 -1.57 17.16
CA ASN A 273 2.85 -0.81 17.76
C ASN A 273 3.34 0.22 18.78
N VAL A 274 4.33 -0.11 19.61
CA VAL A 274 4.96 0.86 20.51
C VAL A 274 5.55 2.02 19.70
N GLY A 275 6.35 1.71 18.67
CA GLY A 275 6.95 2.74 17.80
C GLY A 275 5.92 3.61 17.05
N ILE A 276 4.81 3.03 16.59
CA ILE A 276 3.70 3.80 15.99
C ILE A 276 3.13 4.78 17.01
N LYS A 277 2.85 4.34 18.23
CA LYS A 277 2.27 5.20 19.28
C LYS A 277 3.23 6.27 19.79
N THR A 278 4.52 5.96 19.90
CA THR A 278 5.51 6.89 20.48
C THR A 278 6.13 7.82 19.46
N SER A 279 6.24 7.42 18.19
CA SER A 279 6.91 8.20 17.15
C SER A 279 5.93 8.67 16.08
N VAL A 280 5.06 7.81 15.53
CA VAL A 280 4.19 8.22 14.40
C VAL A 280 3.02 9.07 14.87
N LEU A 281 2.29 8.61 15.89
CA LEU A 281 1.08 9.29 16.35
C LEU A 281 1.33 10.76 16.78
N PRO A 282 2.40 11.10 17.52
CA PRO A 282 2.69 12.48 17.90
C PRO A 282 3.01 13.42 16.72
N ARG A 283 3.28 12.88 15.53
CA ARG A 283 3.53 13.68 14.31
C ARG A 283 2.25 14.17 13.64
N GLN A 284 1.08 13.63 13.99
CA GLN A 284 -0.18 14.09 13.44
C GLN A 284 -0.52 15.49 13.96
N VAL A 285 -0.87 16.40 13.05
CA VAL A 285 -1.29 17.76 13.41
C VAL A 285 -2.68 17.70 14.04
N LEU A 286 -2.83 18.15 15.28
CA LEU A 286 -4.08 18.02 16.04
C LEU A 286 -4.98 19.27 16.00
N LYS A 287 -4.48 20.42 15.54
CA LYS A 287 -5.17 21.72 15.61
C LYS A 287 -4.92 22.57 14.37
N GLY A 288 -5.81 23.54 14.14
CA GLY A 288 -5.70 24.51 13.05
C GLY A 288 -6.14 23.95 11.69
N GLU A 289 -5.82 24.69 10.63
CA GLU A 289 -6.23 24.38 9.25
C GLU A 289 -5.62 23.06 8.72
N LEU A 290 -4.48 22.65 9.29
CA LEU A 290 -3.80 21.42 8.93
C LEU A 290 -4.21 20.22 9.81
N ARG A 291 -5.23 20.35 10.65
CA ARG A 291 -5.68 19.26 11.53
C ARG A 291 -5.93 17.96 10.74
N GLY A 292 -5.42 16.86 11.28
CA GLY A 292 -5.51 15.52 10.71
C GLY A 292 -4.37 15.15 9.74
N SER A 293 -3.55 16.13 9.35
CA SER A 293 -2.45 15.95 8.40
C SER A 293 -1.12 15.59 9.06
N PHE A 294 -0.12 15.31 8.23
CA PHE A 294 1.28 15.20 8.60
C PHE A 294 2.09 16.24 7.82
N LEU A 295 2.98 16.93 8.52
CA LEU A 295 3.83 17.94 7.92
C LEU A 295 4.82 17.32 6.93
N PRO A 296 5.30 18.09 5.92
CA PRO A 296 6.36 17.64 5.03
C PRO A 296 7.59 17.17 5.80
N GLU A 297 8.12 16.00 5.46
CA GLU A 297 9.34 15.47 6.06
C GLU A 297 10.15 14.65 5.05
N ARG A 298 11.48 14.68 5.16
CA ARG A 298 12.40 13.80 4.41
C ARG A 298 12.14 13.76 2.88
N GLY A 299 11.76 14.90 2.29
CA GLY A 299 11.47 15.02 0.85
C GLY A 299 10.05 14.64 0.44
N PHE A 300 9.17 14.27 1.38
CA PHE A 300 7.75 14.04 1.13
C PHE A 300 6.98 15.36 1.27
N GLY A 301 6.20 15.72 0.24
CA GLY A 301 5.23 16.81 0.37
C GLY A 301 4.14 16.46 1.40
N GLU A 302 3.44 17.48 1.91
CA GLU A 302 2.39 17.35 2.93
C GLU A 302 1.34 16.30 2.55
N ALA A 303 0.91 16.28 1.29
CA ALA A 303 -0.09 15.33 0.80
C ALA A 303 0.37 13.87 0.92
N ARG A 304 1.62 13.55 0.54
CA ARG A 304 2.15 12.19 0.66
C ARG A 304 2.43 11.81 2.10
N ALA A 305 3.06 12.72 2.86
CA ALA A 305 3.33 12.50 4.28
C ALA A 305 2.01 12.20 5.01
N THR A 306 0.96 12.96 4.71
CA THR A 306 -0.39 12.75 5.24
C THR A 306 -0.97 11.40 4.84
N ALA A 307 -0.94 11.05 3.55
CA ALA A 307 -1.49 9.78 3.09
C ALA A 307 -0.79 8.58 3.76
N PHE A 308 0.54 8.57 3.80
CA PHE A 308 1.31 7.51 4.46
C PHE A 308 1.08 7.47 5.97
N GLY A 309 1.05 8.63 6.64
CA GLY A 309 0.78 8.73 8.07
C GLY A 309 -0.62 8.24 8.43
N VAL A 310 -1.64 8.64 7.67
CA VAL A 310 -3.02 8.17 7.85
C VAL A 310 -3.12 6.66 7.63
N MET A 311 -2.54 6.13 6.56
CA MET A 311 -2.56 4.69 6.33
C MET A 311 -1.81 3.91 7.41
N THR A 312 -0.72 4.46 7.95
CA THR A 312 0.03 3.88 9.08
C THR A 312 -0.84 3.80 10.33
N LEU A 313 -1.48 4.91 10.71
CA LEU A 313 -2.36 4.97 11.88
C LEU A 313 -3.63 4.14 11.68
N SER A 314 -4.08 3.96 10.45
CA SER A 314 -5.27 3.18 10.18
C SER A 314 -5.06 1.68 10.44
N ALA A 315 -3.83 1.22 10.70
CA ALA A 315 -3.57 -0.16 11.08
C ALA A 315 -4.35 -0.63 12.32
N TYR A 316 -4.76 0.30 13.20
CA TYR A 316 -5.57 -0.01 14.38
C TYR A 316 -7.04 -0.32 14.10
N PHE A 317 -7.56 0.16 12.97
CA PHE A 317 -8.99 0.05 12.62
C PHE A 317 -9.23 -0.78 11.36
N ARG A 318 -8.16 -1.08 10.59
CA ARG A 318 -8.22 -1.75 9.28
C ARG A 318 -7.98 -3.25 9.30
N TYR A 319 -7.13 -3.74 10.20
CA TYR A 319 -6.66 -5.12 10.09
C TYR A 319 -7.30 -6.02 11.15
N ALA A 320 -8.06 -7.04 10.71
CA ALA A 320 -8.23 -8.24 11.52
C ALA A 320 -7.06 -9.19 11.26
N ARG A 321 -6.60 -9.87 12.31
CA ARG A 321 -5.63 -10.96 12.17
C ARG A 321 -6.26 -12.08 11.35
N ILE A 322 -5.49 -12.72 10.48
CA ILE A 322 -5.84 -14.07 10.01
C ILE A 322 -5.76 -14.98 11.24
N VAL A 323 -6.88 -15.13 11.95
CA VAL A 323 -7.00 -16.07 13.07
C VAL A 323 -7.22 -17.45 12.46
N GLY A 324 -6.14 -18.23 12.36
CA GLY A 324 -6.16 -19.58 11.80
C GLY A 324 -5.04 -20.45 12.33
N LEU A 325 -4.77 -20.42 13.64
CA LEU A 325 -3.93 -21.41 14.33
C LEU A 325 -4.48 -21.65 15.75
N ARG A 326 -5.37 -22.64 15.87
CA ARG A 326 -5.28 -23.63 16.95
C ARG A 326 -4.87 -24.95 16.31
#